data_AF-A0A847AU93-F1
#
_entry.id   AF-A0A847AU93-F1
#
_cell.length_a   1.000
_cell.length_b   1.000
_cell.length_c   1.000
_cell.angle_alpha   90.00
_cell.angle_beta   90.00
_cell.angle_gamma   90.00
#
_symmetry.space_group_name_H-M   'P 1'
#
loop_
_entity.id
_entity.type
_entity.pdbx_description
1 polymer ?
#
loop_
_entity_poly.entity_id
_entity_poly.type
_entity_poly.pdbx_seq_one_letter_code
_entity_poly.pdbx_strand_id
1 'polypeptide(L)'
;MRKLKFILIGLALLLINSTCSKYDDGEIWDEINSLDKRVTAIENQLKSINANISSLSTLISTLENRRYVSNISELANGYSITFSDGSKLSIKDGEKSADGKDAPVMNVQFFNGRYY
;
A
#
# COMPACT_ATOMS: atom_id res chain seq x y z
N MET A 1 46.50 26.64 67.62
CA MET A 1 45.63 27.14 66.53
C MET A 1 45.92 26.55 65.13
N ARG A 2 47.18 26.41 64.68
CA ARG A 2 47.49 25.84 63.34
C ARG A 2 47.00 24.39 63.14
N LYS A 3 47.25 23.51 64.12
CA LYS A 3 46.82 22.09 64.05
C LYS A 3 45.30 21.92 63.99
N LEU A 4 44.54 22.75 64.72
CA LEU A 4 43.09 22.74 64.70
C LEU A 4 42.52 23.18 63.33
N LYS A 5 43.14 24.17 62.68
CA LYS A 5 42.77 24.59 61.32
C LYS A 5 43.01 23.46 60.31
N PHE A 6 44.13 22.75 60.40
CA PHE A 6 44.40 21.60 59.52
C PHE A 6 43.41 20.44 59.72
N ILE A 7 43.00 20.19 60.97
CA ILE A 7 41.99 19.17 61.27
C ILE A 7 40.62 19.58 60.68
N LEU A 8 40.22 20.84 60.85
CA LEU A 8 38.95 21.36 60.30
C LEU A 8 38.93 21.35 58.76
N ILE A 9 40.06 21.68 58.11
CA ILE A 9 40.20 21.61 56.65
C ILE A 9 40.14 20.16 56.16
N GLY A 10 40.79 19.23 56.86
CA GLY A 10 40.70 17.81 56.55
C GLY A 10 39.28 17.25 56.69
N LEU A 11 38.55 17.68 57.72
CA LEU A 11 37.16 17.29 57.95
C LEU A 11 36.23 17.85 56.86
N ALA A 12 36.43 19.10 56.46
CA ALA A 12 35.68 19.72 55.37
C ALA A 12 35.91 19.00 54.02
N LEU A 13 37.14 18.59 53.73
CA LEU A 13 37.47 17.82 52.52
C LEU A 13 36.86 16.41 52.51
N LEU A 14 36.74 15.76 53.67
CA LEU A 14 36.05 14.47 53.81
C LEU A 14 34.53 14.58 53.58
N LEU A 15 33.92 15.69 54.00
CA LEU A 15 32.49 15.96 53.81
C LEU A 15 32.12 16.28 52.35
N ILE A 16 33.02 16.86 51.56
CA ILE A 16 32.77 17.18 50.14
C ILE A 16 32.78 15.91 49.26
N ASN A 17 33.49 14.85 49.68
CA ASN A 17 33.51 13.57 48.94
C ASN A 17 32.26 12.71 49.18
N SER A 18 31.43 13.04 50.17
CA SER A 18 30.27 12.22 50.55
C SER A 18 28.92 12.73 49.99
N THR A 19 28.91 13.85 49.26
CA THR A 19 27.67 14.41 48.69
C THR A 19 27.51 14.22 47.17
N CYS A 20 28.36 13.44 46.52
CA CYS A 20 28.14 13.08 45.11
C CYS A 20 27.20 11.86 45.04
N SER A 21 25.90 12.09 45.26
CA SER A 21 24.88 11.12 44.86
C SER A 21 24.96 10.99 43.34
N LYS A 22 25.29 9.80 42.84
CA LYS A 22 25.30 9.51 41.40
C LYS A 22 23.94 9.93 40.81
N TYR A 23 23.98 10.78 39.80
CA TYR A 23 22.80 11.11 39.00
C TYR A 23 22.31 9.81 38.35
N ASP A 24 21.09 9.39 38.69
CA ASP A 24 20.44 8.19 38.17
C ASP A 24 19.39 8.62 37.14
N ASP A 25 19.77 8.54 35.86
CA ASP A 25 18.94 8.89 34.71
C ASP A 25 18.34 7.67 34.01
N GLY A 26 18.35 6.50 34.66
CA GLY A 26 17.83 5.25 34.10
C GLY A 26 16.37 5.36 33.66
N GLU A 27 15.52 6.00 34.46
CA GLU A 27 14.09 6.17 34.15
C GLU A 27 13.86 6.97 32.86
N ILE A 28 14.66 8.03 32.64
CA ILE A 28 14.57 8.85 31.42
C ILE A 28 15.00 8.03 30.20
N TRP A 29 16.08 7.24 30.32
CA TRP A 29 16.52 6.37 29.25
C TRP A 29 15.51 5.26 28.93
N ASP A 30 14.83 4.71 29.93
CA ASP A 30 13.77 3.73 29.74
C ASP A 30 12.58 4.32 28.99
N GLU A 31 12.16 5.54 29.33
CA GLU A 31 11.12 6.27 28.59
C GLU A 31 11.53 6.54 27.14
N ILE A 32 12.76 7.04 26.91
CA ILE A 32 13.30 7.29 25.56
C ILE A 32 13.30 6.01 24.73
N ASN A 33 13.78 4.90 25.30
CA ASN A 33 13.79 3.61 24.61
C ASN A 33 12.38 3.08 24.33
N SER A 34 11.43 3.35 25.23
CA SER A 34 10.02 3.00 24.98
C SER A 34 9.41 3.85 23.86
N LEU A 35 9.73 5.14 23.79
CA LEU A 35 9.29 6.04 22.72
C LEU A 35 9.84 5.61 21.37
N ASP A 36 11.15 5.32 21.29
CA ASP A 36 11.82 4.85 20.07
C ASP A 36 11.16 3.58 19.49
N LYS A 37 10.88 2.59 20.36
CA LYS A 37 10.16 1.37 19.97
C LYS A 37 8.77 1.65 19.40
N ARG A 38 8.01 2.55 20.04
CA ARG A 38 6.66 2.92 19.61
C ARG A 38 6.69 3.68 18.27
N VAL A 39 7.63 4.60 18.09
CA VAL A 39 7.82 5.33 16.84
C VAL A 39 8.19 4.37 15.71
N THR A 40 9.16 3.49 15.93
CA THR A 40 9.56 2.46 14.96
C THR A 40 8.39 1.57 14.56
N ALA A 41 7.55 1.15 15.52
CA ALA A 41 6.35 0.37 15.22
C ALA A 41 5.36 1.14 14.35
N ILE A 42 5.10 2.42 14.67
CA ILE A 42 4.22 3.30 13.88
C ILE A 42 4.76 3.47 12.45
N GLU A 43 6.04 3.73 12.28
CA GLU A 43 6.66 3.89 10.95
C GLU A 43 6.51 2.63 10.10
N ASN A 44 6.70 1.46 10.71
CA ASN A 44 6.53 0.19 10.01
C ASN A 44 5.06 -0.07 9.64
N GLN A 45 4.12 0.25 10.53
CA GLN A 45 2.69 0.19 10.23
C GLN A 45 2.30 1.13 9.08
N LEU A 46 2.80 2.37 9.08
CA LEU A 46 2.55 3.33 8.00
C LEU A 46 3.10 2.86 6.66
N LYS A 47 4.31 2.28 6.62
CA LYS A 47 4.86 1.68 5.40
C LYS A 47 3.95 0.58 4.85
N SER A 48 3.46 -0.31 5.72
CA SER A 48 2.54 -1.38 5.32
C SER A 48 1.20 -0.84 4.83
N ILE A 49 0.63 0.15 5.52
CA ILE A 49 -0.62 0.79 5.11
C ILE A 49 -0.47 1.45 3.74
N ASN A 50 0.61 2.19 3.50
CA ASN A 50 0.85 2.85 2.22
C ASN A 50 1.00 1.83 1.07
N ALA A 51 1.68 0.70 1.32
CA ALA A 51 1.76 -0.38 0.34
C ALA A 51 0.38 -0.97 0.02
N ASN A 52 -0.44 -1.24 1.05
CA ASN A 52 -1.79 -1.76 0.88
C ASN A 52 -2.70 -0.79 0.12
N ILE A 53 -2.63 0.52 0.43
CA ILE A 53 -3.37 1.56 -0.30
C ILE A 53 -3.00 1.58 -1.78
N SER A 54 -1.70 1.47 -2.10
CA SER A 54 -1.23 1.40 -3.48
C SER A 54 -1.78 0.19 -4.22
N SER A 55 -1.76 -1.00 -3.59
CA SER A 55 -2.35 -2.22 -4.15
C SER A 55 -3.85 -2.09 -4.38
N LEU A 56 -4.58 -1.51 -3.43
CA LEU A 56 -6.02 -1.27 -3.56
C LEU A 56 -6.33 -0.28 -4.70
N SER A 57 -5.55 0.81 -4.81
CA SER A 57 -5.69 1.78 -5.90
C SER A 57 -5.50 1.13 -7.28
N THR A 58 -4.50 0.25 -7.40
CA THR A 58 -4.26 -0.51 -8.65
C THR A 58 -5.43 -1.43 -8.99
N LEU A 59 -5.99 -2.12 -8.00
CA LEU A 59 -7.16 -2.99 -8.19
C LEU A 59 -8.39 -2.17 -8.64
N ILE A 60 -8.67 -1.06 -7.95
CA ILE A 60 -9.78 -0.16 -8.28
C ILE A 60 -9.62 0.37 -9.70
N SER A 61 -8.44 0.89 -10.06
CA SER A 61 -8.18 1.38 -11.42
C SER A 61 -8.38 0.28 -12.47
N THR A 62 -7.98 -0.96 -12.17
CA THR A 62 -8.19 -2.10 -13.09
C THR A 62 -9.68 -2.42 -13.27
N LEU A 63 -10.47 -2.34 -12.19
CA LEU A 63 -11.90 -2.58 -12.23
C LEU A 63 -12.66 -1.45 -12.94
N GLU A 64 -12.30 -0.19 -12.68
CA GLU A 64 -12.86 0.98 -13.35
C GLU A 64 -12.57 0.96 -14.86
N ASN A 65 -11.35 0.60 -15.25
CA ASN A 65 -10.96 0.47 -16.65
C ASN A 65 -11.46 -0.82 -17.31
N ARG A 66 -12.17 -1.70 -16.59
CA ARG A 66 -12.67 -2.95 -17.16
C ARG A 66 -13.86 -2.66 -18.07
N ARG A 67 -13.60 -2.75 -19.37
CA ARG A 67 -14.63 -2.79 -20.38
C ARG A 67 -15.18 -4.21 -20.54
N TYR A 68 -16.49 -4.37 -20.38
CA TYR A 68 -17.18 -5.66 -20.59
C TYR A 68 -18.49 -5.45 -21.32
N VAL A 69 -19.05 -6.52 -21.89
CA VAL A 69 -20.36 -6.49 -22.55
C VAL A 69 -21.46 -6.35 -21.50
N SER A 70 -22.25 -5.29 -21.57
CA SER A 70 -23.37 -5.00 -20.66
C SER A 70 -24.72 -5.43 -21.24
N ASN A 71 -24.88 -5.39 -22.57
CA ASN A 71 -26.10 -5.82 -23.24
C ASN A 71 -25.82 -6.26 -24.68
N ILE A 72 -26.65 -7.17 -25.20
CA ILE A 72 -26.71 -7.54 -26.61
C ILE A 72 -28.15 -7.35 -27.08
N SER A 73 -28.33 -6.68 -28.22
CA SER A 73 -29.63 -6.43 -28.82
C SER A 73 -29.63 -6.84 -30.29
N GLU A 74 -30.70 -7.51 -30.72
CA GLU A 74 -30.93 -7.84 -32.11
C GLU A 74 -31.36 -6.61 -32.90
N LEU A 75 -30.88 -6.53 -34.14
CA LEU A 75 -31.27 -5.54 -35.15
C LEU A 75 -31.84 -6.28 -36.35
N ALA A 76 -32.55 -5.57 -37.23
CA ALA A 76 -33.13 -6.15 -38.44
C ALA A 76 -32.10 -6.80 -39.39
N ASN A 77 -30.82 -6.40 -39.29
CA ASN A 77 -29.72 -6.88 -40.13
C ASN A 77 -28.43 -7.14 -39.32
N GLY A 78 -28.57 -7.68 -38.10
CA GLY A 78 -27.45 -8.10 -37.27
C GLY A 78 -27.67 -7.82 -35.78
N TYR A 79 -26.63 -7.39 -35.07
CA TYR A 79 -26.65 -7.21 -33.61
C TYR A 79 -25.97 -5.90 -33.19
N SER A 80 -26.41 -5.32 -32.08
CA SER A 80 -25.70 -4.28 -31.36
C SER A 80 -25.29 -4.76 -29.97
N ILE A 81 -23.98 -4.71 -29.72
CA ILE A 81 -23.36 -5.01 -28.44
C ILE A 81 -23.09 -3.69 -27.72
N THR A 82 -23.62 -3.52 -26.52
CA THR A 82 -23.35 -2.38 -25.66
C THR A 82 -22.33 -2.78 -24.61
N PHE A 83 -21.36 -1.92 -24.36
CA PHE A 83 -20.34 -2.13 -23.34
C PHE A 83 -20.68 -1.39 -22.04
N SER A 84 -19.96 -1.71 -20.96
CA SER A 84 -20.13 -1.10 -19.64
C SER A 84 -19.95 0.42 -19.62
N ASP A 85 -19.18 0.98 -20.55
CA ASP A 85 -19.00 2.43 -20.73
C ASP A 85 -20.06 3.10 -21.63
N GLY A 86 -21.10 2.36 -22.05
CA GLY A 86 -22.20 2.85 -22.87
C GLY A 86 -21.89 2.93 -24.37
N SER A 87 -20.64 2.72 -24.78
CA SER A 87 -20.31 2.63 -26.21
C SER A 87 -20.88 1.36 -26.84
N LYS A 88 -21.03 1.38 -28.17
CA LYS A 88 -21.73 0.32 -28.91
C LYS A 88 -20.90 -0.18 -30.08
N LEU A 89 -20.88 -1.49 -30.28
CA LEU A 89 -20.40 -2.16 -31.49
C LEU A 89 -21.62 -2.68 -32.25
N SER A 90 -21.64 -2.51 -33.57
CA SER A 90 -22.65 -3.11 -34.43
C SER A 90 -22.00 -4.19 -35.30
N ILE A 91 -22.55 -5.39 -35.23
CA ILE A 91 -22.25 -6.50 -36.13
C ILE A 91 -23.38 -6.53 -37.16
N LYS A 92 -23.03 -6.45 -38.44
CA LYS A 92 -24.00 -6.55 -39.53
C LYS A 92 -23.95 -7.94 -40.14
N ASP A 93 -25.08 -8.38 -40.67
CA ASP A 93 -25.13 -9.59 -41.47
C ASP A 93 -24.22 -9.44 -42.70
N GLY A 94 -23.51 -10.51 -43.05
CA GLY A 94 -22.73 -10.56 -44.29
C GLY A 94 -23.66 -10.57 -45.51
N GLU A 95 -23.13 -10.14 -46.66
CA GLU A 95 -23.85 -10.30 -47.93
C GLU A 95 -23.94 -11.79 -48.29
N LYS A 96 -25.10 -12.21 -48.83
CA LYS A 96 -25.31 -13.59 -49.29
C LYS A 96 -24.38 -13.90 -50.47
N SER A 97 -23.31 -14.64 -50.22
CA SER A 97 -22.59 -15.38 -51.27
C SER A 97 -23.22 -16.77 -51.46
N ALA A 98 -23.01 -17.39 -52.61
CA ALA A 98 -23.47 -18.76 -52.87
C ALA A 98 -22.88 -19.70 -51.79
N ASP A 99 -23.76 -20.25 -50.96
CA ASP A 99 -23.45 -21.20 -49.87
C ASP A 99 -22.48 -20.70 -48.78
N GLY A 100 -22.34 -19.39 -48.58
CA GLY A 100 -21.49 -18.83 -47.51
C GLY A 100 -19.99 -19.11 -47.70
N LYS A 101 -19.55 -19.44 -48.93
CA LYS A 101 -18.15 -19.77 -49.26
C LYS A 101 -17.15 -18.67 -48.90
N ASP A 102 -17.60 -17.42 -48.94
CA ASP A 102 -16.81 -16.23 -48.62
C ASP A 102 -17.13 -15.65 -47.23
N ALA A 103 -17.94 -16.35 -46.41
CA ALA A 103 -18.25 -15.89 -45.07
C ALA A 103 -17.00 -16.02 -44.17
N PRO A 104 -16.65 -14.99 -43.38
CA PRO A 104 -15.55 -15.08 -42.43
C PRO A 104 -15.81 -16.19 -41.41
N VAL A 105 -14.85 -17.10 -41.24
CA VAL A 105 -14.91 -18.12 -40.19
C VAL A 105 -14.62 -17.44 -38.85
N MET A 106 -15.65 -17.23 -38.04
CA MET A 106 -15.53 -16.77 -36.66
C MET A 106 -15.34 -18.00 -35.75
N ASN A 107 -14.17 -18.15 -35.15
CA ASN A 107 -13.89 -19.22 -34.20
C ASN A 107 -13.19 -18.65 -32.97
N VAL A 108 -13.32 -19.35 -31.84
CA VAL A 108 -12.65 -18.97 -30.59
C VAL A 108 -11.26 -19.58 -30.57
N GLN A 109 -10.21 -18.75 -30.51
CA GLN A 109 -8.83 -19.21 -30.44
C GLN A 109 -8.34 -19.21 -28.99
N PHE A 110 -7.85 -20.35 -28.49
CA PHE A 110 -7.12 -20.38 -27.22
C PHE A 110 -5.63 -20.11 -27.46
N PHE A 111 -5.11 -19.00 -26.93
CA PHE A 111 -3.70 -18.61 -27.05
C PHE A 111 -3.24 -17.92 -25.76
N ASN A 112 -2.01 -18.21 -25.29
CA ASN A 112 -1.45 -17.62 -24.05
C ASN A 112 -2.39 -17.65 -22.82
N GLY A 113 -3.17 -18.72 -22.66
CA GLY A 113 -4.08 -18.89 -21.52
C GLY A 113 -5.38 -18.07 -21.62
N ARG A 114 -5.69 -17.48 -22.77
CA ARG A 114 -6.89 -16.66 -23.00
C ARG A 114 -7.62 -17.11 -24.27
N TYR A 115 -8.94 -16.96 -24.28
CA TYR A 115 -9.77 -17.12 -25.46
C TYR A 115 -9.88 -15.79 -26.19
N TYR A 116 -9.67 -15.81 -27.51
CA TYR A 116 -9.78 -14.69 -28.44
C TYR A 116 -10.91 -14.95 -29.44
#